data_AF-A0A7V8ALY9-F1
#
_entry.id   AF-A0A7V8ALY9-F1
#
_cell.length_a   1.000
_cell.length_b   1.000
_cell.length_c   1.000
_cell.angle_alpha   90.00
_cell.angle_beta   90.00
_cell.angle_gamma   90.00
#
_symmetry.space_group_name_H-M   'P 1'
#
loop_
_entity.id
_entity.type
_entity.pdbx_description
1 polymer ?
#
loop_
_entity_poly.entity_id
_entity_poly.type
_entity_poly.pdbx_seq_one_letter_code
_entity_poly.pdbx_strand_id
1 'polypeptide(L)'
;MWLSEIMLQQTTVAAVEPYFRVFIARWPTLADLAQADLNDVLTAWAGLGYYARVHSLHKCAQAIAVTGTFPTDEKALRRLPGIGAYTAAAIAAIAFGRRAVAVDGNIERVITRLCAVTEPLPTARPRIHTLADALMPESRCGDFIQAAMDLGAMLCTPRQPVCMLCPLQPVCAAHRQGLAGSLPARANKSPRPIRQGLAFVAVRKDGAIFLRRRPQKGLLGGMMEIPSTPWRPESWMLKEAVSLAAPLSLFWQLLPGMVRHVFTHFQLDLKVAIAHAGPDPAAHGIWIAPEQMGEQALPSVMRKVLAHALRYGY
;
A
#
# COMPACT_ATOMS: atom_id res chain seq x y z
N MET A 1 9.89 -11.44 10.55
CA MET A 1 10.61 -10.45 9.71
C MET A 1 10.01 -10.29 8.32
N TRP A 2 9.87 -11.34 7.49
CA TRP A 2 9.33 -11.17 6.12
C TRP A 2 7.95 -10.46 6.08
N LEU A 3 7.00 -10.88 6.91
CA LEU A 3 5.68 -10.26 6.99
C LEU A 3 5.74 -8.75 7.30
N SER A 4 6.53 -8.36 8.32
CA SER A 4 6.68 -6.95 8.69
C SER A 4 7.31 -6.14 7.55
N GLU A 5 8.28 -6.71 6.84
CA GLU A 5 8.92 -6.07 5.70
C GLU A 5 7.92 -5.77 4.56
N ILE A 6 7.06 -6.74 4.22
CA ILE A 6 6.00 -6.53 3.23
C ILE A 6 5.00 -5.46 3.70
N MET A 7 4.62 -5.47 4.97
CA MET A 7 3.71 -4.48 5.54
C MET A 7 4.30 -3.07 5.53
N LEU A 8 5.60 -2.91 5.79
CA LEU A 8 6.29 -1.62 5.86
C LEU A 8 6.55 -0.96 4.50
N GLN A 9 6.35 -1.67 3.40
CA GLN A 9 6.44 -1.08 2.06
C GLN A 9 5.48 0.11 1.92
N GLN A 10 6.03 1.32 1.86
CA GLN A 10 5.27 2.57 1.74
C GLN A 10 4.21 2.77 2.86
N THR A 11 4.44 2.17 4.03
CA THR A 11 3.56 2.27 5.20
C THR A 11 4.42 2.55 6.44
N THR A 12 3.94 3.37 7.37
CA THR A 12 4.71 3.72 8.58
C THR A 12 4.66 2.61 9.61
N VAL A 13 5.69 2.53 10.47
CA VAL A 13 5.75 1.56 11.58
C VAL A 13 4.50 1.65 12.48
N ALA A 14 4.12 2.87 12.87
CA ALA A 14 2.94 3.10 13.72
C ALA A 14 1.63 2.62 13.07
N ALA A 15 1.51 2.69 11.73
CA ALA A 15 0.35 2.17 11.03
C ALA A 15 0.40 0.64 10.89
N VAL A 16 1.59 0.04 10.79
CA VAL A 16 1.79 -1.41 10.62
C VAL A 16 1.62 -2.18 11.92
N GLU A 17 2.09 -1.65 13.05
CA GLU A 17 2.14 -2.36 14.33
C GLU A 17 0.84 -3.10 14.71
N PRO A 18 -0.35 -2.44 14.74
CA PRO A 18 -1.58 -3.15 15.12
C PRO A 18 -1.94 -4.28 14.15
N TYR A 19 -1.69 -4.10 12.85
CA TYR A 19 -1.96 -5.13 11.85
C TYR A 19 -0.99 -6.31 11.96
N PHE A 20 0.29 -6.03 12.19
CA PHE A 20 1.29 -7.07 12.38
C PHE A 20 0.93 -7.98 13.57
N ARG A 21 0.49 -7.38 14.69
CA ARG A 21 0.04 -8.12 15.88
C ARG A 21 -1.16 -9.03 15.57
N VAL A 22 -2.17 -8.51 14.85
CA VAL A 22 -3.34 -9.31 14.44
C VAL A 22 -2.94 -10.45 13.51
N PHE A 23 -2.07 -10.20 12.53
CA PHE A 23 -1.64 -11.22 11.57
C PHE A 23 -0.87 -12.36 12.24
N ILE A 24 0.11 -12.04 13.09
CA ILE A 24 0.89 -13.07 13.79
C ILE A 24 0.04 -13.85 14.80
N ALA A 25 -0.95 -13.21 15.43
CA ALA A 25 -1.88 -13.92 16.31
C ALA A 25 -2.80 -14.89 15.56
N ARG A 26 -3.28 -14.52 14.36
CA ARG A 26 -4.17 -15.35 13.55
C ARG A 26 -3.44 -16.42 12.74
N TRP A 27 -2.27 -16.10 12.22
CA TRP A 27 -1.44 -16.99 11.40
C TRP A 27 0.00 -16.99 11.95
N PRO A 28 0.25 -17.73 13.06
CA PRO A 28 1.55 -17.73 13.73
C PRO A 28 2.66 -18.31 12.87
N THR A 29 2.34 -19.29 12.02
CA THR A 29 3.30 -19.93 11.12
C THR A 29 3.03 -19.60 9.66
N LEU A 30 4.06 -19.83 8.84
CA LEU A 30 3.94 -19.74 7.37
C LEU A 30 2.85 -20.70 6.84
N ALA A 31 2.74 -21.90 7.41
CA ALA A 31 1.77 -22.91 6.99
C ALA A 31 0.33 -22.43 7.26
N ASP A 32 0.09 -21.84 8.44
CA ASP A 32 -1.22 -21.26 8.79
C ASP A 32 -1.62 -20.16 7.80
N LEU A 33 -0.68 -19.27 7.46
CA LEU A 33 -0.92 -18.21 6.49
C LEU A 33 -1.18 -18.76 5.08
N ALA A 34 -0.48 -19.83 4.69
CA ALA A 34 -0.62 -20.45 3.36
C ALA A 34 -1.96 -21.19 3.19
N GLN A 35 -2.52 -21.73 4.27
CA GLN A 35 -3.79 -22.47 4.28
C GLN A 35 -5.01 -21.55 4.49
N ALA A 36 -4.79 -20.30 4.89
CA ALA A 36 -5.86 -19.34 5.16
C ALA A 36 -6.74 -19.06 3.93
N ASP A 37 -8.02 -18.80 4.15
CA ASP A 37 -8.86 -18.26 3.09
C ASP A 37 -8.38 -16.86 2.69
N LEU A 38 -8.26 -16.61 1.39
CA LEU A 38 -7.76 -15.33 0.89
C LEU A 38 -8.64 -14.14 1.35
N ASN A 39 -9.94 -14.34 1.57
CA ASN A 39 -10.81 -13.28 2.08
C ASN A 39 -10.48 -12.91 3.51
N ASP A 40 -10.15 -13.87 4.37
CA ASP A 40 -9.75 -13.59 5.75
C ASP A 40 -8.45 -12.79 5.77
N VAL A 41 -7.48 -13.16 4.93
CA VAL A 41 -6.22 -12.44 4.77
C VAL A 41 -6.44 -11.03 4.22
N LEU A 42 -7.30 -10.86 3.21
CA LEU A 42 -7.65 -9.54 2.65
C LEU A 42 -8.38 -8.66 3.67
N THR A 43 -9.25 -9.25 4.48
CA THR A 43 -10.01 -8.57 5.53
C THR A 43 -9.08 -8.09 6.63
N ALA A 44 -8.17 -8.94 7.09
CA ALA A 44 -7.15 -8.55 8.06
C ALA A 44 -6.22 -7.45 7.51
N TRP A 45 -5.98 -7.40 6.20
CA TRP A 45 -5.16 -6.36 5.54
C TRP A 45 -5.94 -5.06 5.22
N ALA A 46 -7.28 -5.07 5.34
CA ALA A 46 -8.12 -3.96 4.95
C ALA A 46 -7.77 -2.69 5.74
N GLY A 47 -7.28 -1.67 5.04
CA GLY A 47 -6.83 -0.41 5.66
C GLY A 47 -5.33 -0.14 5.50
N LEU A 48 -4.48 -1.15 5.36
CA LEU A 48 -3.03 -0.97 5.10
C LEU A 48 -2.73 -0.47 3.67
N GLY A 49 -3.67 -0.59 2.75
CA GLY A 49 -3.50 -0.19 1.36
C GLY A 49 -2.52 -1.07 0.56
N TYR A 50 -2.36 -0.76 -0.72
CA TYR A 50 -1.48 -1.50 -1.66
C TYR A 50 -1.78 -3.01 -1.68
N TYR A 51 -3.04 -3.37 -1.94
CA TYR A 51 -3.56 -4.73 -1.82
C TYR A 51 -2.88 -5.78 -2.74
N ALA A 52 -2.17 -5.36 -3.78
CA ALA A 52 -1.32 -6.26 -4.55
C ALA A 52 -0.24 -6.94 -3.67
N ARG A 53 0.17 -6.30 -2.56
CA ARG A 53 1.10 -6.85 -1.59
C ARG A 53 0.53 -8.08 -0.89
N VAL A 54 -0.71 -8.01 -0.38
CA VAL A 54 -1.30 -9.14 0.35
C VAL A 54 -1.62 -10.32 -0.55
N HIS A 55 -2.05 -10.06 -1.79
CA HIS A 55 -2.20 -11.13 -2.79
C HIS A 55 -0.87 -11.84 -3.07
N SER A 56 0.20 -11.06 -3.25
CA SER A 56 1.53 -11.63 -3.48
C SER A 56 2.09 -12.33 -2.25
N LEU A 57 1.89 -11.78 -1.06
CA LEU A 57 2.26 -12.36 0.23
C LEU A 57 1.61 -13.74 0.38
N HIS A 58 0.30 -13.85 0.17
CA HIS A 58 -0.42 -15.11 0.31
C HIS A 58 0.06 -16.16 -0.71
N LYS A 59 0.18 -15.77 -1.99
CA LYS A 59 0.75 -16.66 -3.03
C LYS A 59 2.18 -17.09 -2.73
N CYS A 60 2.98 -16.20 -2.15
CA CYS A 60 4.34 -16.51 -1.74
C CYS A 60 4.36 -17.47 -0.56
N ALA A 61 3.48 -17.30 0.43
CA ALA A 61 3.35 -18.22 1.55
C ALA A 61 2.98 -19.62 1.06
N GLN A 62 2.02 -19.70 0.13
CA GLN A 62 1.64 -20.96 -0.54
C GLN A 62 2.81 -21.59 -1.31
N ALA A 63 3.56 -20.81 -2.09
CA ALA A 63 4.71 -21.30 -2.83
C ALA A 63 5.81 -21.86 -1.91
N ILE A 64 6.09 -21.19 -0.78
CA ILE A 64 7.09 -21.66 0.19
C ILE A 64 6.57 -22.87 0.98
N ALA A 65 5.27 -22.93 1.28
CA ALA A 65 4.68 -24.09 1.96
C ALA A 65 4.80 -25.38 1.13
N VAL A 66 4.74 -25.28 -0.21
CA VAL A 66 4.97 -26.42 -1.12
C VAL A 66 6.41 -26.93 -1.04
N THR A 67 7.40 -26.04 -0.93
CA THR A 67 8.81 -26.45 -0.83
C THR A 67 9.24 -26.81 0.59
N GLY A 68 8.44 -26.45 1.60
CA GLY A 68 8.72 -26.68 3.02
C GLY A 68 9.91 -25.89 3.57
N THR A 69 10.59 -25.10 2.74
CA THR A 69 11.84 -24.39 3.11
C THR A 69 11.80 -22.95 2.65
N PHE A 70 12.03 -22.02 3.58
CA PHE A 70 12.17 -20.60 3.27
C PHE A 70 13.56 -20.33 2.68
N PRO A 71 13.68 -19.84 1.43
CA PRO A 71 14.99 -19.61 0.81
C PRO A 71 15.83 -18.57 1.56
N THR A 72 17.13 -18.78 1.64
CA THR A 72 18.05 -17.89 2.39
C THR A 72 18.93 -17.03 1.49
N ASP A 73 19.05 -17.36 0.21
CA ASP A 73 19.82 -16.60 -0.76
C ASP A 73 18.95 -15.64 -1.57
N GLU A 74 19.50 -14.47 -1.92
CA GLU A 74 18.78 -13.42 -2.64
C GLU A 74 18.23 -13.92 -3.99
N LYS A 75 18.98 -14.73 -4.73
CA LYS A 75 18.58 -15.20 -6.06
C LYS A 75 17.35 -16.10 -6.00
N ALA A 76 17.28 -17.00 -5.03
CA ALA A 76 16.11 -17.84 -4.81
C ALA A 76 14.92 -17.04 -4.27
N LEU A 77 15.17 -16.12 -3.33
CA LEU A 77 14.14 -15.22 -2.81
C LEU A 77 13.45 -14.42 -3.92
N ARG A 78 14.21 -13.90 -4.89
CA ARG A 78 13.67 -13.14 -6.04
C ARG A 78 12.77 -13.94 -6.98
N ARG A 79 12.78 -15.28 -6.91
CA ARG A 79 11.90 -16.13 -7.72
C ARG A 79 10.51 -16.27 -7.09
N LEU A 80 10.35 -15.88 -5.83
CA LEU A 80 9.09 -15.99 -5.12
C LEU A 80 8.11 -14.88 -5.51
N PRO A 81 6.79 -15.17 -5.55
CA PRO A 81 5.77 -14.18 -5.88
C PRO A 81 5.85 -12.91 -5.02
N GLY A 82 5.95 -11.75 -5.66
CA GLY A 82 5.97 -10.45 -4.98
C GLY A 82 7.24 -10.09 -4.20
N ILE A 83 8.28 -10.92 -4.26
CA ILE A 83 9.59 -10.57 -3.69
C ILE A 83 10.43 -9.90 -4.77
N GLY A 84 10.51 -8.57 -4.70
CA GLY A 84 11.40 -7.76 -5.56
C GLY A 84 12.86 -7.76 -5.07
N ALA A 85 13.74 -7.10 -5.85
CA ALA A 85 15.18 -7.04 -5.54
C ALA A 85 15.47 -6.49 -4.13
N TYR A 86 14.82 -5.38 -3.75
CA TYR A 86 14.97 -4.80 -2.41
C TYR A 86 14.57 -5.79 -1.30
N THR A 87 13.35 -6.36 -1.38
CA THR A 87 12.84 -7.27 -0.35
C THR A 87 13.67 -8.55 -0.26
N ALA A 88 14.15 -9.08 -1.38
CA ALA A 88 15.05 -10.23 -1.35
C ALA A 88 16.37 -9.91 -0.63
N ALA A 89 16.99 -8.77 -0.94
CA ALA A 89 18.23 -8.34 -0.29
C ALA A 89 18.00 -8.08 1.21
N ALA A 90 16.90 -7.42 1.58
CA ALA A 90 16.53 -7.16 2.96
C ALA A 90 16.33 -8.46 3.74
N ILE A 91 15.61 -9.42 3.15
CA ILE A 91 15.40 -10.73 3.77
C ILE A 91 16.73 -11.48 3.97
N ALA A 92 17.53 -11.58 2.90
CA ALA A 92 18.80 -12.28 2.92
C ALA A 92 19.74 -11.71 4.00
N ALA A 93 19.80 -10.38 4.13
CA ALA A 93 20.67 -9.73 5.09
C ALA A 93 20.13 -9.74 6.53
N ILE A 94 18.85 -9.39 6.73
CA ILE A 94 18.30 -9.21 8.08
C ILE A 94 17.93 -10.54 8.73
N ALA A 95 17.33 -11.49 7.99
CA ALA A 95 16.97 -12.79 8.59
C ALA A 95 18.11 -13.80 8.57
N PHE A 96 18.96 -13.75 7.55
CA PHE A 96 19.94 -14.82 7.28
C PHE A 96 21.39 -14.35 7.31
N GLY A 97 21.65 -13.08 7.66
CA GLY A 97 23.00 -12.55 7.82
C GLY A 97 23.83 -12.55 6.53
N ARG A 98 23.21 -12.68 5.36
CA ARG A 98 23.92 -12.68 4.07
C ARG A 98 24.31 -11.25 3.70
N ARG A 99 25.50 -11.08 3.11
CA ARG A 99 25.90 -9.79 2.53
C ARG A 99 25.02 -9.50 1.30
N ALA A 100 24.05 -8.61 1.46
CA ALA A 100 23.15 -8.16 0.41
C ALA A 100 22.80 -6.68 0.62
N VAL A 101 22.67 -5.93 -0.47
CA VAL A 101 22.51 -4.47 -0.42
C VAL A 101 21.04 -4.11 -0.59
N ALA A 102 20.37 -3.83 0.54
CA ALA A 102 18.99 -3.38 0.54
C ALA A 102 18.94 -1.87 0.77
N VAL A 103 18.51 -1.10 -0.25
CA VAL A 103 18.40 0.36 -0.17
C VAL A 103 16.92 0.75 -0.28
N ASP A 104 16.32 1.13 0.85
CA ASP A 104 14.98 1.72 0.90
C ASP A 104 15.05 3.26 0.79
N GLY A 105 13.92 3.95 0.92
CA GLY A 105 13.90 5.42 0.89
C GLY A 105 14.64 6.08 2.07
N ASN A 106 14.81 5.40 3.20
CA ASN A 106 15.57 5.90 4.34
C ASN A 106 17.07 5.79 4.09
N ILE A 107 17.54 4.61 3.70
CA ILE A 107 18.94 4.34 3.35
C ILE A 107 19.34 5.19 2.14
N GLU A 108 18.50 5.28 1.09
CA GLU A 108 18.74 6.14 -0.08
C GLU A 108 19.09 7.56 0.37
N ARG A 109 18.28 8.15 1.27
CA ARG A 109 18.52 9.49 1.81
C ARG A 109 19.77 9.58 2.68
N VAL A 110 20.01 8.61 3.56
CA VAL A 110 21.20 8.58 4.43
C VAL A 110 22.46 8.54 3.58
N ILE A 111 22.56 7.63 2.62
CA ILE A 111 23.73 7.45 1.75
C ILE A 111 23.92 8.66 0.85
N THR A 112 22.84 9.18 0.24
CA THR A 112 22.91 10.41 -0.57
C THR A 112 23.49 11.57 0.23
N ARG A 113 23.08 11.77 1.49
CA ARG A 113 23.59 12.85 2.34
C ARG A 113 25.02 12.59 2.83
N LEU A 114 25.30 11.36 3.28
CA LEU A 114 26.63 10.97 3.75
C LEU A 114 27.70 11.25 2.68
N CYS A 115 27.37 10.96 1.42
CA CYS A 115 28.27 11.11 0.28
C CYS A 115 28.02 12.37 -0.58
N ALA A 116 27.15 13.28 -0.16
CA ALA A 116 26.77 14.50 -0.90
C ALA A 116 26.42 14.28 -2.39
N VAL A 117 25.59 13.28 -2.69
CA VAL A 117 25.15 12.99 -4.05
C VAL A 117 24.10 14.02 -4.49
N THR A 118 24.47 14.91 -5.40
CA THR A 118 23.62 16.03 -5.88
C THR A 118 22.77 15.69 -7.09
N GLU A 119 23.09 14.61 -7.79
CA GLU A 119 22.29 14.10 -8.91
C GLU A 119 20.84 13.85 -8.45
N PRO A 120 19.83 14.23 -9.25
CA PRO A 120 18.44 14.05 -8.87
C PRO A 120 18.00 12.59 -8.95
N LEU A 121 17.09 12.20 -8.06
CA LEU A 121 16.36 10.94 -8.19
C LEU A 121 15.36 11.01 -9.36
N PRO A 122 15.18 9.92 -10.13
CA PRO A 122 15.73 8.57 -9.89
C PRO A 122 17.13 8.30 -10.47
N THR A 123 17.72 9.24 -11.22
CA THR A 123 19.01 9.06 -11.92
C THR A 123 20.15 8.66 -10.99
N ALA A 124 20.19 9.21 -9.78
CA ALA A 124 21.24 8.91 -8.80
C ALA A 124 21.20 7.48 -8.22
N ARG A 125 20.13 6.70 -8.42
CA ARG A 125 19.92 5.41 -7.73
C ARG A 125 21.04 4.38 -7.94
N PRO A 126 21.57 4.16 -9.16
CA PRO A 126 22.68 3.24 -9.36
C PRO A 126 23.91 3.65 -8.57
N ARG A 127 24.26 4.94 -8.57
CA ARG A 127 25.39 5.48 -7.80
C ARG A 127 25.19 5.32 -6.30
N ILE A 128 23.99 5.60 -5.79
CA ILE A 128 23.65 5.42 -4.37
C ILE A 128 23.78 3.95 -3.97
N HIS A 129 23.35 3.02 -4.83
CA HIS A 129 23.50 1.59 -4.58
C HIS A 129 24.97 1.18 -4.50
N THR A 130 25.82 1.63 -5.42
CA THR A 130 27.27 1.37 -5.37
C THR A 130 27.90 1.90 -4.08
N LEU A 131 27.52 3.10 -3.63
CA LEU A 131 28.01 3.69 -2.37
C LEU A 131 27.53 2.90 -1.14
N ALA A 132 26.28 2.46 -1.14
CA ALA A 132 25.74 1.61 -0.08
C ALA A 132 26.45 0.26 0.00
N ASP A 133 26.76 -0.35 -1.15
CA ASP A 133 27.52 -1.60 -1.22
C ASP A 133 28.94 -1.44 -0.68
N ALA A 134 29.63 -0.34 -1.03
CA ALA A 134 30.98 -0.06 -0.54
C ALA A 134 31.04 0.18 0.99
N LEU A 135 29.94 0.63 1.59
CA LEU A 135 29.83 0.86 3.04
C LEU A 135 29.32 -0.38 3.80
N MET A 136 28.80 -1.38 3.10
CA MET A 136 28.25 -2.59 3.72
C MET A 136 29.38 -3.40 4.36
N PRO A 137 29.32 -3.70 5.67
CA PRO A 137 30.33 -4.54 6.31
C PRO A 137 30.22 -5.99 5.83
N GLU A 138 31.32 -6.74 5.93
CA GLU A 138 31.37 -8.18 5.63
C GLU A 138 30.60 -9.05 6.64
N SER A 139 30.37 -8.52 7.85
CA SER A 139 29.58 -9.19 8.89
C SER A 139 28.54 -8.22 9.47
N ARG A 140 27.50 -8.76 10.11
CA ARG A 140 26.39 -7.96 10.66
C ARG A 140 25.67 -7.08 9.64
N CYS A 141 25.56 -7.54 8.38
CA CYS A 141 24.91 -6.79 7.30
C CYS A 141 23.46 -6.44 7.64
N GLY A 142 22.74 -7.36 8.31
CA GLY A 142 21.40 -7.10 8.82
C GLY A 142 21.33 -5.92 9.79
N ASP A 143 22.24 -5.88 10.78
CA ASP A 143 22.31 -4.77 11.74
C ASP A 143 22.66 -3.45 11.07
N PHE A 144 23.56 -3.47 10.09
CA PHE A 144 23.91 -2.27 9.32
C PHE A 144 22.69 -1.71 8.57
N ILE A 145 21.92 -2.58 7.91
CA ILE A 145 20.72 -2.19 7.17
C ILE A 145 19.66 -1.63 8.13
N GLN A 146 19.40 -2.30 9.25
CA GLN A 146 18.43 -1.82 10.25
C GLN A 146 18.88 -0.50 10.87
N ALA A 147 20.14 -0.37 11.25
CA ALA A 147 20.68 0.88 11.80
C ALA A 147 20.61 2.04 10.79
N ALA A 148 20.86 1.79 9.51
CA ALA A 148 20.73 2.81 8.47
C ALA A 148 19.27 3.21 8.23
N MET A 149 18.32 2.26 8.28
CA MET A 149 16.89 2.56 8.23
C MET A 149 16.44 3.39 9.44
N ASP A 150 16.82 2.98 10.66
CA ASP A 150 16.47 3.67 11.90
C ASP A 150 17.07 5.08 11.93
N LEU A 151 18.33 5.23 11.52
CA LEU A 151 18.99 6.53 11.40
C LEU A 151 18.20 7.43 10.43
N GLY A 152 17.79 6.91 9.28
CA GLY A 152 16.99 7.63 8.31
C GLY A 152 15.61 8.01 8.86
N ALA A 153 14.96 7.10 9.59
CA ALA A 153 13.62 7.29 10.12
C ALA A 153 13.58 8.32 11.27
N MET A 154 14.58 8.32 12.16
CA MET A 154 14.55 9.09 13.41
C MET A 154 15.37 10.38 13.38
N LEU A 155 16.56 10.37 12.78
CA LEU A 155 17.50 11.52 12.84
C LEU A 155 17.69 12.18 11.48
N CYS A 156 18.06 11.39 10.47
CA CYS A 156 18.31 11.87 9.12
C CYS A 156 16.99 11.97 8.34
N THR A 157 16.01 12.68 8.87
CA THR A 157 14.62 12.76 8.37
C THR A 157 14.51 13.54 7.04
N PRO A 158 13.43 13.37 6.25
CA PRO A 158 13.28 14.05 4.95
C PRO A 158 13.28 15.58 5.03
N ARG A 159 12.67 16.15 6.07
CA ARG A 159 12.58 17.59 6.30
C ARG A 159 13.16 17.85 7.68
N GLN A 160 14.15 18.75 7.77
CA GLN A 160 14.83 19.14 9.02
C GLN A 160 15.51 17.95 9.74
N PRO A 161 16.59 17.39 9.17
CA PRO A 161 17.36 16.35 9.86
C PRO A 161 17.99 16.86 11.15
N VAL A 162 17.99 16.03 12.19
CA VAL A 162 18.54 16.34 13.52
C VAL A 162 20.05 16.05 13.54
N CYS A 163 20.81 16.79 12.71
CA CYS A 163 22.24 16.52 12.48
C CYS A 163 23.08 16.59 13.76
N MET A 164 22.72 17.44 14.73
CA MET A 164 23.43 17.59 16.01
C MET A 164 23.48 16.29 16.84
N LEU A 165 22.49 15.40 16.67
CA LEU A 165 22.41 14.11 17.35
C LEU A 165 22.85 12.94 16.45
N CYS A 166 23.21 13.21 15.20
CA CYS A 166 23.53 12.16 14.23
C CYS A 166 24.93 11.58 14.50
N PRO A 167 25.06 10.26 14.72
CA PRO A 167 26.38 9.64 14.97
C PRO A 167 27.32 9.73 13.77
N LEU A 168 26.79 9.93 12.55
CA LEU A 168 27.57 10.08 11.33
C LEU A 168 27.88 11.55 11.00
N GLN A 169 27.51 12.50 11.87
CA GLN A 169 27.72 13.94 11.65
C GLN A 169 29.18 14.29 11.29
N PRO A 170 30.23 13.76 11.96
CA PRO A 170 31.61 14.12 11.65
C PRO A 170 32.03 13.75 10.22
N VAL A 171 31.49 12.65 9.70
CA VAL A 171 31.85 12.10 8.39
C VAL A 171 30.88 12.51 7.27
N CYS A 172 29.72 13.09 7.59
CA CYS A 172 28.68 13.45 6.63
C CYS A 172 29.08 14.62 5.72
N ALA A 173 29.30 14.34 4.42
CA ALA A 173 29.68 15.36 3.44
C ALA A 173 28.59 16.42 3.23
N ALA A 174 27.31 16.03 3.13
CA ALA A 174 26.23 17.00 2.96
C ALA A 174 26.04 17.90 4.19
N HIS A 175 26.34 17.41 5.40
CA HIS A 175 26.31 18.27 6.59
C HIS A 175 27.42 19.33 6.54
N ARG A 176 28.67 18.92 6.25
CA ARG A 176 29.80 19.86 6.09
C ARG A 176 29.55 20.91 5.01
N GLN A 177 28.82 20.56 3.96
CA GLN A 177 28.47 21.45 2.84
C GLN A 177 27.16 22.22 3.04
N GLY A 178 26.43 22.02 4.14
CA GLY A 178 25.12 22.65 4.35
C GLY A 178 23.99 22.15 3.45
N LEU A 179 24.16 21.02 2.77
CA LEU A 179 23.22 20.43 1.80
C LEU A 179 22.30 19.36 2.38
N ALA A 180 22.43 19.00 3.67
CA ALA A 180 21.66 17.92 4.26
C ALA A 180 20.13 18.11 4.11
N GLY A 181 19.63 19.35 4.25
CA GLY A 181 18.20 19.65 4.11
C GLY A 181 17.66 19.62 2.67
N SER A 182 18.53 19.79 1.66
CA SER A 182 18.14 19.83 0.24
C SER A 182 18.28 18.48 -0.47
N LEU A 183 18.97 17.52 0.15
CA LEU A 183 19.21 16.19 -0.40
C LEU A 183 18.30 15.11 0.22
N PRO A 184 17.90 14.07 -0.56
CA PRO A 184 18.20 13.87 -1.99
C PRO A 184 17.43 14.83 -2.89
N ALA A 185 18.08 15.31 -3.96
CA ALA A 185 17.43 16.09 -4.99
C ALA A 185 16.37 15.25 -5.72
N ARG A 186 15.24 15.86 -6.07
CA ARG A 186 14.15 15.20 -6.79
C ARG A 186 13.91 15.90 -8.11
N ALA A 187 13.73 15.13 -9.18
CA ALA A 187 13.24 15.68 -10.43
C ALA A 187 11.86 16.34 -10.22
N ASN A 188 11.58 17.39 -10.97
CA ASN A 188 10.26 18.03 -10.99
C ASN A 188 9.20 17.00 -11.39
N LYS A 189 8.16 16.88 -10.57
CA LYS A 189 7.04 15.97 -10.86
C LYS A 189 6.00 16.73 -11.66
N SER A 190 5.55 16.15 -12.78
CA SER A 190 4.34 16.58 -13.46
C SER A 190 3.14 16.56 -12.50
N PRO A 191 2.17 17.46 -12.68
CA PRO A 191 0.96 17.48 -11.86
C PRO A 191 0.26 16.11 -11.91
N ARG A 192 -0.26 15.67 -10.77
CA ARG A 192 -0.97 14.39 -10.67
C ARG A 192 -2.26 14.48 -11.47
N PRO A 193 -2.55 13.50 -12.34
CA PRO A 193 -3.81 13.49 -13.06
C PRO A 193 -4.98 13.34 -12.08
N ILE A 194 -6.09 14.00 -12.39
CA ILE A 194 -7.37 13.82 -11.71
C ILE A 194 -8.22 12.87 -12.54
N ARG A 195 -8.79 11.87 -11.89
CA ARG A 195 -9.79 10.99 -12.46
C ARG A 195 -11.10 11.19 -11.71
N GLN A 196 -12.20 11.01 -12.41
CA GLN A 196 -13.55 11.23 -11.95
C GLN A 196 -14.37 9.95 -12.14
N GLY A 197 -15.30 9.72 -11.22
CA GLY A 197 -16.23 8.60 -11.28
C GLY A 197 -17.54 8.90 -10.56
N LEU A 198 -18.51 7.99 -10.71
CA LEU A 198 -19.79 8.05 -10.01
C LEU A 198 -20.04 6.69 -9.36
N ALA A 199 -20.19 6.69 -8.03
CA ALA A 199 -20.45 5.50 -7.22
C ALA A 199 -21.94 5.33 -6.94
N PHE A 200 -22.41 4.08 -6.96
CA PHE A 200 -23.82 3.69 -6.85
C PHE A 200 -24.07 2.95 -5.53
N VAL A 201 -24.64 3.64 -4.54
CA VAL A 201 -25.01 3.06 -3.25
C VAL A 201 -26.47 2.62 -3.30
N ALA A 202 -26.73 1.32 -3.46
CA ALA A 202 -28.07 0.79 -3.33
C ALA A 202 -28.31 0.34 -1.89
N VAL A 203 -29.47 0.72 -1.34
CA VAL A 203 -29.85 0.43 0.04
C VAL A 203 -31.20 -0.30 0.05
N ARG A 204 -31.27 -1.45 0.70
CA ARG A 204 -32.53 -2.16 0.95
C ARG A 204 -33.28 -1.57 2.14
N LYS A 205 -34.57 -1.92 2.28
CA LYS A 205 -35.42 -1.49 3.40
C LYS A 205 -34.88 -1.87 4.78
N ASP A 206 -34.15 -2.98 4.88
CA ASP A 206 -33.48 -3.46 6.11
C ASP A 206 -32.12 -2.79 6.37
N GLY A 207 -31.73 -1.79 5.55
CA GLY A 207 -30.46 -1.10 5.65
C GLY A 207 -29.29 -1.83 4.98
N ALA A 208 -29.49 -3.03 4.43
CA ALA A 208 -28.43 -3.75 3.73
C ALA A 208 -27.95 -2.98 2.50
N ILE A 209 -26.64 -3.01 2.25
CA ILE A 209 -26.01 -2.28 1.15
C ILE A 209 -25.49 -3.27 0.10
N PHE A 210 -25.74 -2.97 -1.17
CA PHE A 210 -25.26 -3.78 -2.27
C PHE A 210 -23.77 -3.54 -2.54
N LEU A 211 -22.98 -4.61 -2.49
CA LEU A 211 -21.55 -4.61 -2.78
C LEU A 211 -21.24 -5.56 -3.93
N ARG A 212 -20.14 -5.30 -4.63
CA ARG A 212 -19.58 -6.22 -5.62
C ARG A 212 -18.13 -6.54 -5.26
N ARG A 213 -17.66 -7.74 -5.64
CA ARG A 213 -16.23 -8.06 -5.56
C ARG A 213 -15.52 -7.63 -6.84
N ARG A 214 -14.44 -6.87 -6.70
CA ARG A 214 -13.61 -6.45 -7.84
C ARG A 214 -12.86 -7.65 -8.44
N PRO A 215 -12.58 -7.64 -9.75
CA PRO A 215 -11.68 -8.61 -10.36
C PRO A 215 -10.34 -8.70 -9.61
N GLN A 216 -9.70 -9.87 -9.59
CA GLN A 216 -8.42 -10.04 -8.88
C GLN A 216 -7.29 -9.17 -9.46
N LYS A 217 -7.33 -8.88 -10.76
CA LYS A 217 -6.34 -8.06 -11.44
C LYS A 217 -6.78 -6.60 -11.50
N GLY A 218 -5.82 -5.69 -11.36
CA GLY A 218 -6.03 -4.24 -11.46
C GLY A 218 -6.14 -3.53 -10.11
N LEU A 219 -6.55 -2.27 -10.16
CA LEU A 219 -6.59 -1.40 -8.98
C LEU A 219 -7.63 -1.91 -7.97
N LEU A 220 -7.22 -2.02 -6.70
CA LEU A 220 -8.02 -2.59 -5.60
C LEU A 220 -8.50 -4.02 -5.89
N GLY A 221 -7.70 -4.82 -6.60
CA GLY A 221 -8.08 -6.15 -7.06
C GLY A 221 -8.48 -7.10 -5.93
N GLY A 222 -9.60 -7.81 -6.12
CA GLY A 222 -10.15 -8.76 -5.16
C GLY A 222 -10.78 -8.14 -3.90
N MET A 223 -10.84 -6.82 -3.78
CA MET A 223 -11.52 -6.12 -2.69
C MET A 223 -13.03 -6.01 -2.96
N MET A 224 -13.82 -5.82 -1.90
CA MET A 224 -15.21 -5.43 -2.04
C MET A 224 -15.31 -3.94 -2.44
N GLU A 225 -16.33 -3.62 -3.23
CA GLU A 225 -16.57 -2.26 -3.71
C GLU A 225 -18.04 -1.87 -3.65
N ILE A 226 -18.25 -0.55 -3.58
CA ILE A 226 -19.46 0.08 -4.08
C ILE A 226 -19.30 0.19 -5.59
N PRO A 227 -20.22 -0.39 -6.40
CA PRO A 227 -20.14 -0.30 -7.85
C PRO A 227 -20.00 1.15 -8.32
N SER A 228 -19.12 1.39 -9.29
CA SER A 228 -18.92 2.71 -9.87
C SER A 228 -18.68 2.65 -11.37
N THR A 229 -18.82 3.79 -12.03
CA THR A 229 -18.33 3.98 -13.41
C THR A 229 -16.81 3.78 -13.50
N PRO A 230 -16.26 3.56 -14.72
CA PRO A 230 -14.83 3.68 -14.97
C PRO A 230 -14.29 5.07 -14.57
N TRP A 231 -13.06 5.09 -14.03
CA TRP A 231 -12.44 6.33 -13.55
C TRP A 231 -11.64 6.99 -14.68
N ARG A 232 -12.19 8.08 -15.24
CA ARG A 232 -11.65 8.82 -16.40
C ARG A 232 -11.49 10.31 -16.09
N PRO A 233 -10.69 11.10 -16.83
CA PRO A 233 -10.56 12.54 -16.57
C PRO A 233 -11.89 13.32 -16.65
N GLU A 234 -12.79 12.88 -17.52
CA GLU A 234 -14.07 13.53 -17.80
C GLU A 234 -15.15 13.18 -16.78
N SER A 235 -15.99 14.16 -16.47
CA SER A 235 -17.09 13.97 -15.54
C SER A 235 -18.18 13.08 -16.11
N TRP A 236 -18.90 12.38 -15.23
CA TRP A 236 -20.06 11.60 -15.59
C TRP A 236 -21.34 12.42 -15.39
N MET A 237 -22.22 12.40 -16.40
CA MET A 237 -23.63 12.74 -16.21
C MET A 237 -24.35 11.53 -15.59
N LEU A 238 -25.32 11.77 -14.69
CA LEU A 238 -26.01 10.69 -14.00
C LEU A 238 -26.68 9.71 -14.97
N LYS A 239 -27.37 10.22 -16.01
CA LYS A 239 -28.06 9.38 -17.00
C LYS A 239 -27.10 8.46 -17.75
N GLU A 240 -25.95 8.98 -18.19
CA GLU A 240 -24.90 8.19 -18.86
C GLU A 240 -24.31 7.14 -17.92
N ALA A 241 -24.01 7.54 -16.68
CA ALA A 241 -23.46 6.66 -15.67
C ALA A 241 -24.39 5.49 -15.34
N VAL A 242 -25.69 5.78 -15.14
CA VAL A 242 -26.70 4.76 -14.82
C VAL A 242 -26.82 3.76 -15.96
N SER A 243 -26.91 4.24 -17.21
CA SER A 243 -27.02 3.37 -18.39
C SER A 243 -25.80 2.46 -18.57
N LEU A 244 -24.61 2.91 -18.16
CA LEU A 244 -23.37 2.16 -18.36
C LEU A 244 -23.05 1.20 -17.21
N ALA A 245 -23.23 1.63 -15.97
CA ALA A 245 -22.55 1.01 -14.83
C ALA A 245 -23.41 0.89 -13.56
N ALA A 246 -24.67 1.34 -13.55
CA ALA A 246 -25.52 1.08 -12.38
C ALA A 246 -25.68 -0.44 -12.19
N PRO A 247 -25.53 -0.94 -10.96
CA PRO A 247 -25.60 -2.38 -10.71
C PRO A 247 -27.03 -2.93 -10.78
N LEU A 248 -28.02 -2.05 -10.68
CA LEU A 248 -29.44 -2.38 -10.52
C LEU A 248 -30.28 -1.35 -11.28
N SER A 249 -31.38 -1.83 -11.85
CA SER A 249 -32.41 -1.01 -12.50
C SER A 249 -33.29 -0.34 -11.44
N LEU A 250 -32.75 0.72 -10.82
CA LEU A 250 -33.41 1.52 -9.79
C LEU A 250 -33.48 2.99 -10.18
N PHE A 251 -34.28 3.75 -9.44
CA PHE A 251 -34.28 5.21 -9.53
C PHE A 251 -33.12 5.79 -8.71
N TRP A 252 -32.07 6.23 -9.41
CA TRP A 252 -30.86 6.77 -8.80
C TRP A 252 -30.94 8.28 -8.63
N GLN A 253 -30.61 8.77 -7.45
CA GLN A 253 -30.55 10.19 -7.12
C GLN A 253 -29.12 10.60 -6.76
N LEU A 254 -28.65 11.72 -7.31
CA LEU A 254 -27.32 12.23 -7.02
C LEU A 254 -27.30 12.96 -5.66
N LEU A 255 -26.34 12.61 -4.82
CA LEU A 255 -26.10 13.30 -3.55
C LEU A 255 -25.25 14.57 -3.74
N PRO A 256 -25.40 15.59 -2.88
CA PRO A 256 -24.60 16.80 -2.94
C PRO A 256 -23.13 16.54 -2.60
N GLY A 257 -22.23 17.22 -3.33
CA GLY A 257 -20.78 17.14 -3.11
C GLY A 257 -20.11 15.93 -3.78
N MET A 258 -18.93 15.58 -3.28
CA MET A 258 -18.13 14.47 -3.81
C MET A 258 -17.15 13.92 -2.76
N VAL A 259 -16.74 12.67 -2.95
CA VAL A 259 -15.67 12.02 -2.19
C VAL A 259 -14.35 12.17 -2.93
N ARG A 260 -13.35 12.78 -2.28
CA ARG A 260 -11.99 12.86 -2.82
C ARG A 260 -11.06 11.84 -2.16
N HIS A 261 -10.29 11.15 -2.99
CA HIS A 261 -9.31 10.16 -2.55
C HIS A 261 -8.02 10.27 -3.36
N VAL A 262 -6.87 10.25 -2.69
CA VAL A 262 -5.56 10.38 -3.34
C VAL A 262 -4.90 9.01 -3.40
N PHE A 263 -4.66 8.53 -4.62
CA PHE A 263 -3.73 7.44 -4.88
C PHE A 263 -2.34 8.02 -5.20
N THR A 264 -1.32 7.17 -5.15
CA THR A 264 0.07 7.58 -5.44
C THR A 264 0.24 8.14 -6.85
N HIS A 265 -0.52 7.63 -7.82
CA HIS A 265 -0.38 7.97 -9.23
C HIS A 265 -1.46 8.93 -9.76
N PHE A 266 -2.56 9.15 -9.03
CA PHE A 266 -3.65 10.03 -9.44
C PHE A 266 -4.55 10.40 -8.25
N GLN A 267 -5.31 11.48 -8.39
CA GLN A 267 -6.41 11.79 -7.47
C GLN A 267 -7.73 11.30 -8.08
N LEU A 268 -8.60 10.75 -7.25
CA LEU A 268 -9.95 10.34 -7.60
C LEU A 268 -10.99 11.23 -6.95
N ASP A 269 -11.88 11.80 -7.77
CA ASP A 269 -13.07 12.52 -7.34
C ASP A 269 -14.32 11.70 -7.70
N LEU A 270 -15.06 11.25 -6.69
CA LEU A 270 -16.26 10.42 -6.83
C LEU A 270 -17.51 11.22 -6.48
N LYS A 271 -18.40 11.37 -7.45
CA LYS A 271 -19.81 11.66 -7.18
C LYS A 271 -20.48 10.41 -6.61
N VAL A 272 -21.54 10.59 -5.81
CA VAL A 272 -22.28 9.47 -5.20
C VAL A 272 -23.74 9.58 -5.57
N ALA A 273 -24.31 8.50 -6.10
CA ALA A 273 -25.74 8.36 -6.29
C ALA A 273 -26.28 7.27 -5.36
N ILE A 274 -27.47 7.50 -4.81
CA ILE A 274 -28.18 6.58 -3.93
C ILE A 274 -29.47 6.09 -4.60
N ALA A 275 -29.87 4.86 -4.31
CA ALA A 275 -31.18 4.35 -4.67
C ALA A 275 -31.68 3.37 -3.59
N HIS A 276 -33.00 3.33 -3.40
CA HIS A 276 -33.64 2.36 -2.53
C HIS A 276 -34.11 1.15 -3.34
N ALA A 277 -33.71 -0.04 -2.90
CA ALA A 277 -34.06 -1.31 -3.52
C ALA A 277 -35.25 -1.96 -2.82
N GLY A 278 -36.06 -2.67 -3.62
CA GLY A 278 -37.02 -3.65 -3.11
C GLY A 278 -36.34 -4.89 -2.52
N PRO A 279 -37.11 -5.92 -2.14
CA PRO A 279 -36.55 -7.16 -1.62
C PRO A 279 -35.74 -7.89 -2.70
N ASP A 280 -34.46 -8.12 -2.37
CA ASP A 280 -33.51 -8.99 -3.08
C ASP A 280 -33.49 -8.90 -4.62
N PRO A 281 -33.22 -7.72 -5.21
CA PRO A 281 -33.14 -7.63 -6.66
C PRO A 281 -31.93 -8.40 -7.17
N ALA A 282 -32.17 -9.27 -8.16
CA ALA A 282 -31.14 -10.10 -8.77
C ALA A 282 -30.05 -9.23 -9.42
N ALA A 283 -28.81 -9.36 -8.96
CA ALA A 283 -27.65 -8.73 -9.56
C ALA A 283 -26.36 -9.49 -9.24
N HIS A 284 -25.33 -9.25 -10.04
CA HIS A 284 -23.98 -9.76 -9.77
C HIS A 284 -23.32 -8.97 -8.64
N GLY A 285 -23.60 -9.40 -7.41
CA GLY A 285 -23.06 -8.85 -6.17
C GLY A 285 -23.72 -9.48 -4.95
N ILE A 286 -23.54 -8.86 -3.79
CA ILE A 286 -24.06 -9.36 -2.51
C ILE A 286 -24.64 -8.21 -1.70
N TRP A 287 -25.72 -8.48 -0.98
CA TRP A 287 -26.30 -7.57 0.00
C TRP A 287 -25.64 -7.81 1.35
N ILE A 288 -25.05 -6.77 1.93
CA ILE A 288 -24.36 -6.84 3.23
C ILE A 288 -25.13 -6.03 4.26
N ALA A 289 -25.51 -6.69 5.35
CA ALA A 289 -26.15 -6.03 6.49
C ALA A 289 -25.19 -5.01 7.13
N PRO A 290 -25.70 -3.89 7.70
CA PRO A 290 -24.86 -2.87 8.32
C PRO A 290 -23.88 -3.43 9.36
N GLU A 291 -24.29 -4.43 10.14
CA GLU A 291 -23.50 -5.04 11.21
C GLU A 291 -22.32 -5.85 10.66
N GLN A 292 -22.49 -6.45 9.47
CA GLN A 292 -21.46 -7.26 8.80
C GLN A 292 -20.50 -6.42 7.96
N MET A 293 -20.73 -5.11 7.82
CA MET A 293 -19.94 -4.22 6.97
C MET A 293 -18.47 -4.13 7.42
N GLY A 294 -18.23 -4.24 8.73
CA GLY A 294 -16.89 -4.20 9.32
C GLY A 294 -16.01 -5.38 8.90
N GLU A 295 -16.64 -6.52 8.62
CA GLU A 295 -16.00 -7.79 8.24
C GLU A 295 -15.65 -7.85 6.76
N GLN A 296 -16.17 -6.91 5.96
CA GLN A 296 -15.88 -6.88 4.54
C GLN A 296 -14.54 -6.21 4.27
N ALA A 297 -13.78 -6.77 3.33
CA ALA A 297 -12.58 -6.18 2.77
C ALA A 297 -12.91 -4.94 1.91
N LEU A 298 -13.41 -3.86 2.53
CA LEU A 298 -13.70 -2.57 1.90
C LEU A 298 -12.51 -1.62 2.03
N PRO A 299 -11.96 -1.13 0.90
CA PRO A 299 -10.87 -0.18 0.93
C PRO A 299 -11.36 1.19 1.41
N SER A 300 -10.44 2.01 1.91
CA SER A 300 -10.75 3.30 2.55
C SER A 300 -11.51 4.27 1.63
N VAL A 301 -11.31 4.23 0.31
CA VAL A 301 -12.11 5.01 -0.64
C VAL A 301 -13.59 4.61 -0.62
N MET A 302 -13.90 3.33 -0.52
CA MET A 302 -15.29 2.83 -0.49
C MET A 302 -15.94 3.10 0.87
N ARG A 303 -15.17 3.01 1.96
CA ARG A 303 -15.63 3.44 3.29
C ARG A 303 -16.00 4.94 3.30
N LYS A 304 -15.23 5.79 2.62
CA LYS A 304 -15.57 7.21 2.45
C LYS A 304 -16.85 7.42 1.63
N VAL A 305 -17.07 6.62 0.57
CA VAL A 305 -18.31 6.65 -0.21
C VAL A 305 -19.51 6.29 0.66
N LEU A 306 -19.41 5.23 1.46
CA LEU A 306 -20.46 4.84 2.39
C LEU A 306 -20.75 5.95 3.42
N ALA A 307 -19.72 6.48 4.08
CA ALA A 307 -19.89 7.56 5.04
C ALA A 307 -20.53 8.81 4.41
N HIS A 308 -20.20 9.12 3.16
CA HIS A 308 -20.83 10.20 2.42
C HIS A 308 -22.32 9.91 2.13
N ALA A 309 -22.64 8.69 1.69
CA ALA A 309 -24.03 8.30 1.44
C ALA A 309 -24.88 8.31 2.71
N LEU A 310 -24.35 7.83 3.83
CA LEU A 310 -25.06 7.87 5.13
C LEU A 310 -25.31 9.30 5.62
N ARG A 311 -24.43 10.25 5.28
CA ARG A 311 -24.55 11.65 5.70
C ARG A 311 -25.58 12.45 4.91
N TYR A 312 -25.76 12.13 3.62
CA TYR A 312 -26.55 12.96 2.70
C TYR A 312 -27.73 12.22 2.05
N GLY A 313 -27.81 10.90 2.21
CA GLY A 313 -28.83 10.04 1.59
C GLY A 313 -30.01 9.70 2.50
N TYR A 314 -30.06 10.27 3.70
CA TYR A 314 -31.19 10.19 4.63
C TYR A 314 -31.58 11.60 5.09
#